data_AF-A0A6P6G8P0-F1
#
_entry.id   AF-A0A6P6G8P0-F1
#
_cell.length_a   1.000
_cell.length_b   1.000
_cell.length_c   1.000
_cell.angle_alpha   90.00
_cell.angle_beta   90.00
_cell.angle_gamma   90.00
#
_symmetry.space_group_name_H-M   'P 1'
#
loop_
_entity.id
_entity.type
_entity.pdbx_description
1 polymer ?
#
loop_
_entity_poly.entity_id
_entity_poly.type
_entity_poly.pdbx_seq_one_letter_code
_entity_poly.pdbx_strand_id
1 'polypeptide(L)'
;MSKLGDDELSLILNWVNDRNDRKSFSEVCKHWLRVEGLARSSIRVFELDRLPHLLSRFPNLVTFETSEFITDTDLAILARKCPRIEVVNFAIKRPRLVDSDNFDGQSSYHDVGDEGLIALANGCPKLSKVSMRRRKNIGNAGVLSLLESAKCLTNLDFGWCSLVSDEALEAIGSANSITVLNLLGCSLITDRGLAWLSNGSSSKTIKKLVLAECDRITDCGVTLLQRMSGLEELNLAECGPKITDIGGVAIAAIQSLKRLNLSWLVNVSDPTLVALAENCPVLANVEGDTI
;
A
#
# COMPACT_ATOMS: atom_id res chain seq x y z
N MET A 1 20.83 -46.57 1.63
CA MET A 1 21.05 -45.11 1.70
C MET A 1 19.91 -44.52 2.50
N SER A 2 20.18 -43.88 3.64
CA SER A 2 19.15 -43.18 4.41
C SER A 2 18.53 -42.09 3.53
N LYS A 3 17.19 -42.09 3.39
CA LYS A 3 16.49 -41.01 2.69
C LYS A 3 16.66 -39.72 3.51
N LEU A 4 17.11 -38.65 2.87
CA LEU A 4 17.13 -37.31 3.46
C LEU A 4 15.69 -36.95 3.92
N GLY A 5 15.55 -36.36 5.10
CA GLY A 5 14.29 -35.85 5.61
C GLY A 5 13.95 -34.47 5.03
N ASP A 6 12.84 -33.90 5.50
CA ASP A 6 12.38 -32.57 5.04
C ASP A 6 13.32 -31.46 5.44
N ASP A 7 13.91 -31.56 6.64
CA ASP A 7 14.80 -30.55 7.19
C ASP A 7 16.12 -30.51 6.42
N GLU A 8 16.71 -31.68 6.11
CA GLU A 8 17.92 -31.76 5.31
C GLU A 8 17.69 -31.29 3.88
N LEU A 9 16.56 -31.64 3.26
CA LEU A 9 16.21 -31.15 1.92
C LEU A 9 15.93 -29.64 1.92
N SER A 10 15.31 -29.11 2.97
CA SER A 10 15.07 -27.66 3.11
C SER A 10 16.40 -26.92 3.28
N LEU A 11 17.33 -27.48 4.04
CA LEU A 11 18.69 -26.97 4.15
C LEU A 11 19.37 -26.97 2.78
N ILE A 12 19.36 -28.07 2.02
CA ILE A 12 19.94 -28.10 0.66
C ILE A 12 19.30 -27.04 -0.23
N LEU A 13 17.97 -26.93 -0.22
CA LEU A 13 17.24 -25.96 -1.01
C LEU A 13 17.63 -24.51 -0.65
N ASN A 14 17.96 -24.22 0.61
CA ASN A 14 18.43 -22.88 1.01
C ASN A 14 19.77 -22.48 0.40
N TRP A 15 20.56 -23.44 -0.11
CA TRP A 15 21.81 -23.14 -0.83
C TRP A 15 21.57 -22.93 -2.33
N VAL A 16 20.37 -23.22 -2.84
CA VAL A 16 19.98 -22.97 -4.23
C VAL A 16 19.44 -21.55 -4.36
N ASN A 17 20.32 -20.63 -4.77
CA ASN A 17 20.02 -19.21 -4.88
C ASN A 17 19.40 -18.83 -6.24
N ASP A 18 19.71 -19.57 -7.30
CA ASP A 18 19.14 -19.33 -8.62
C ASP A 18 17.67 -19.76 -8.67
N ARG A 19 16.82 -18.88 -9.24
CA ARG A 19 15.36 -19.10 -9.26
C ARG A 19 14.95 -20.23 -10.18
N ASN A 20 15.68 -20.45 -11.28
CA ASN A 20 15.40 -21.54 -12.21
C ASN A 20 15.84 -22.87 -11.58
N ASP A 21 16.99 -22.91 -10.92
CA ASP A 21 17.45 -24.11 -10.22
C ASP A 21 16.51 -24.51 -9.07
N ARG A 22 15.92 -23.53 -8.36
CA ARG A 22 14.85 -23.81 -7.37
C ARG A 22 13.61 -24.43 -8.01
N LYS A 23 13.29 -24.14 -9.27
CA LYS A 23 12.18 -24.80 -9.97
C LYS A 23 12.57 -26.24 -10.33
N SER A 24 13.77 -26.45 -10.84
CA SER A 24 14.29 -27.79 -11.15
C SER A 24 14.40 -28.68 -9.90
N PHE A 25 14.62 -28.10 -8.71
CA PHE A 25 14.53 -28.82 -7.43
C PHE A 25 13.18 -29.52 -7.27
N SER A 26 12.10 -28.88 -7.70
CA SER A 26 10.74 -29.43 -7.60
C SER A 26 10.42 -30.53 -8.62
N GLU A 27 11.27 -30.70 -9.63
CA GLU A 27 11.10 -31.68 -10.71
C GLU A 27 11.75 -33.04 -10.40
N VAL A 28 12.58 -33.12 -9.35
CA VAL A 28 13.33 -34.34 -8.99
C VAL A 28 12.40 -35.49 -8.60
N CYS A 29 11.53 -35.28 -7.60
CA CYS A 29 10.50 -36.24 -7.22
C CYS A 29 9.42 -35.59 -6.32
N LYS A 30 8.36 -36.34 -5.98
CA LYS A 30 7.25 -35.87 -5.12
C LYS A 30 7.71 -35.33 -3.77
N HIS A 31 8.78 -35.88 -3.20
CA HIS A 31 9.31 -35.44 -1.90
C HIS A 31 9.95 -34.06 -2.03
N TRP A 32 10.79 -33.85 -3.04
CA TRP A 32 11.44 -32.57 -3.31
C TRP A 32 10.43 -31.50 -3.73
N LEU A 33 9.44 -31.87 -4.56
CA LEU A 33 8.30 -31.03 -4.93
C LEU A 33 7.55 -30.49 -3.70
N ARG A 34 7.37 -31.34 -2.68
CA ARG A 34 6.72 -30.99 -1.41
C ARG A 34 7.59 -30.08 -0.56
N VAL A 35 8.87 -30.41 -0.37
CA VAL A 35 9.81 -29.59 0.41
C VAL A 35 9.95 -28.20 -0.19
N GLU A 36 10.04 -28.11 -1.51
CA GLU A 36 10.04 -26.83 -2.24
C GLU A 36 8.78 -26.01 -1.94
N GLY A 37 7.61 -26.67 -1.94
CA GLY A 37 6.36 -26.02 -1.58
C GLY A 37 6.33 -25.46 -0.16
N LEU A 38 6.85 -26.23 0.80
CA LEU A 38 6.91 -25.81 2.21
C LEU A 38 7.90 -24.67 2.46
N ALA A 39 8.99 -24.62 1.70
CA ALA A 39 10.03 -23.59 1.81
C ALA A 39 9.66 -22.29 1.09
N ARG A 40 8.64 -22.29 0.22
CA ARG A 40 8.24 -21.10 -0.54
C ARG A 40 7.51 -20.11 0.36
N SER A 41 8.12 -18.93 0.55
CA SER A 41 7.61 -17.83 1.36
C SER A 41 7.00 -16.68 0.55
N SER A 42 7.24 -16.61 -0.76
CA SER A 42 6.72 -15.54 -1.62
C SER A 42 6.25 -16.08 -2.96
N ILE A 43 5.12 -15.55 -3.46
CA ILE A 43 4.61 -15.87 -4.78
C ILE A 43 3.93 -14.66 -5.43
N ARG A 44 4.08 -14.57 -6.75
CA ARG A 44 3.24 -13.75 -7.61
C ARG A 44 2.42 -14.65 -8.53
N VAL A 45 1.11 -14.48 -8.52
CA VAL A 45 0.15 -15.25 -9.31
C VAL A 45 -0.33 -14.41 -10.49
N PHE A 46 -0.43 -15.02 -11.66
CA PHE A 46 -0.93 -14.38 -12.90
C PHE A 46 -2.18 -15.08 -13.45
N GLU A 47 -2.60 -16.20 -12.83
CA GLU A 47 -3.79 -16.96 -13.17
C GLU A 47 -4.43 -17.49 -11.87
N LEU A 48 -5.67 -17.10 -11.58
CA LEU A 48 -6.32 -17.39 -10.30
C LEU A 48 -7.20 -18.64 -10.32
N ASP A 49 -7.46 -19.24 -11.49
CA ASP A 49 -8.33 -20.42 -11.66
C ASP A 49 -7.92 -21.63 -10.78
N ARG A 50 -6.63 -21.71 -10.42
CA ARG A 50 -6.07 -22.79 -9.58
C ARG A 50 -5.61 -22.31 -8.21
N LEU A 51 -6.03 -21.12 -7.77
CA LEU A 51 -5.60 -20.52 -6.51
C LEU A 51 -5.75 -21.48 -5.31
N PRO A 52 -6.87 -22.21 -5.11
CA PRO A 52 -7.00 -23.10 -3.95
C PRO A 52 -5.97 -24.22 -3.91
N HIS A 53 -5.61 -24.79 -5.08
CA HIS A 53 -4.60 -25.83 -5.19
C HIS A 53 -3.19 -25.26 -4.96
N LEU A 54 -2.92 -24.09 -5.53
CA LEU A 54 -1.65 -23.38 -5.40
C LEU A 54 -1.37 -23.01 -3.93
N LEU A 55 -2.35 -22.46 -3.23
CA LEU A 55 -2.21 -22.10 -1.82
C LEU A 55 -2.05 -23.34 -0.91
N SER A 56 -2.69 -24.46 -1.25
CA SER A 56 -2.49 -25.72 -0.53
C SER A 56 -1.07 -26.26 -0.67
N ARG A 57 -0.39 -25.93 -1.78
CA ARG A 57 1.02 -26.30 -2.01
C ARG A 57 1.99 -25.40 -1.24
N PHE A 58 1.61 -24.15 -0.96
CA PHE A 58 2.46 -23.14 -0.34
C PHE A 58 1.86 -22.60 0.98
N PRO A 59 1.73 -23.43 2.04
CA PRO A 59 1.07 -23.01 3.28
C PRO A 59 1.86 -21.98 4.11
N ASN A 60 3.17 -21.83 3.85
CA ASN A 60 4.07 -20.93 4.60
C ASN A 60 4.31 -19.58 3.90
N LEU A 61 3.41 -19.15 3.01
CA LEU A 61 3.54 -17.86 2.34
C LEU A 61 3.49 -16.71 3.35
N VAL A 62 4.45 -15.81 3.18
CA VAL A 62 4.62 -14.53 3.87
C VAL A 62 4.24 -13.39 2.91
N THR A 63 4.51 -13.54 1.61
CA THR A 63 4.19 -12.56 0.58
C THR A 63 3.31 -13.18 -0.51
N PHE A 64 2.21 -12.52 -0.84
CA PHE A 64 1.33 -12.88 -1.95
C PHE A 64 1.06 -11.67 -2.83
N GLU A 65 1.26 -11.82 -4.14
CA GLU A 65 1.05 -10.74 -5.10
C GLU A 65 0.25 -11.21 -6.31
N THR A 66 -0.62 -10.35 -6.83
CA THR A 66 -1.23 -10.52 -8.15
C THR A 66 -1.64 -9.16 -8.71
N SER A 67 -1.53 -9.01 -10.04
CA SER A 67 -2.09 -7.86 -10.76
C SER A 67 -3.47 -8.14 -11.37
N GLU A 68 -3.94 -9.39 -11.26
CA GLU A 68 -5.20 -9.84 -11.82
C GLU A 68 -6.39 -9.47 -10.92
N PHE A 69 -7.59 -9.48 -11.49
CA PHE A 69 -8.84 -9.36 -10.72
C PHE A 69 -8.95 -10.50 -9.71
N ILE A 70 -9.23 -10.18 -8.44
CA ILE A 70 -9.31 -11.15 -7.36
C ILE A 70 -10.61 -10.92 -6.61
N THR A 71 -11.31 -11.98 -6.20
CA THR A 71 -12.61 -11.87 -5.54
C THR A 71 -12.48 -11.89 -4.01
N ASP A 72 -13.53 -11.51 -3.29
CA ASP A 72 -13.60 -11.68 -1.83
C ASP A 72 -13.45 -13.15 -1.41
N THR A 73 -13.97 -14.07 -2.23
CA THR A 73 -13.84 -15.52 -2.00
C THR A 73 -12.38 -15.95 -2.06
N ASP A 74 -11.62 -15.43 -3.02
CA ASP A 74 -10.20 -15.73 -3.18
C ASP A 74 -9.39 -15.24 -1.98
N LEU A 75 -9.66 -14.02 -1.49
CA LEU A 75 -9.01 -13.51 -0.28
C LEU A 75 -9.38 -14.33 0.97
N ALA A 76 -10.64 -14.76 1.11
CA ALA A 76 -11.03 -15.64 2.20
C ALA A 76 -10.29 -17.00 2.14
N ILE A 77 -10.10 -17.57 0.95
CA ILE A 77 -9.32 -18.80 0.76
C ILE A 77 -7.84 -18.56 1.08
N LEU A 78 -7.26 -17.44 0.65
CA LEU A 78 -5.91 -17.01 0.96
C LEU A 78 -5.68 -16.90 2.46
N ALA A 79 -6.54 -16.15 3.15
CA ALA A 79 -6.47 -15.91 4.57
C ALA A 79 -6.55 -17.21 5.39
N ARG A 80 -7.43 -18.13 4.97
CA ARG A 80 -7.58 -19.44 5.63
C ARG A 80 -6.40 -20.38 5.39
N LYS A 81 -5.84 -20.41 4.17
CA LYS A 81 -4.78 -21.37 3.80
C LYS A 81 -3.37 -20.88 4.16
N CYS A 82 -3.17 -19.57 4.22
CA CYS A 82 -1.87 -18.93 4.41
C CYS A 82 -1.93 -17.86 5.52
N PRO A 83 -2.21 -18.23 6.79
CA PRO A 83 -2.38 -17.27 7.89
C PRO A 83 -1.08 -16.56 8.33
N ARG A 84 0.06 -16.92 7.72
CA ARG A 84 1.38 -16.31 7.97
C ARG A 84 1.68 -15.14 7.04
N ILE A 85 0.73 -14.74 6.19
CA ILE A 85 0.93 -13.62 5.27
C ILE A 85 1.17 -12.33 6.06
N GLU A 86 2.22 -11.63 5.66
CA GLU A 86 2.62 -10.34 6.19
C GLU A 86 2.54 -9.25 5.11
N VAL A 87 2.70 -9.61 3.84
CA VAL A 87 2.74 -8.67 2.72
C VAL A 87 1.78 -9.13 1.64
N VAL A 88 0.84 -8.26 1.26
CA VAL A 88 0.03 -8.45 0.06
C VAL A 88 0.17 -7.28 -0.89
N ASN A 89 0.24 -7.59 -2.17
CA ASN A 89 0.18 -6.58 -3.24
C ASN A 89 -0.82 -7.01 -4.31
N PHE A 90 -1.97 -6.35 -4.28
CA PHE A 90 -3.06 -6.55 -5.21
C PHE A 90 -3.24 -5.36 -6.17
N ALA A 91 -2.19 -4.57 -6.40
CA ALA A 91 -2.27 -3.41 -7.26
C ALA A 91 -2.59 -3.79 -8.73
N ILE A 92 -3.66 -3.22 -9.29
CA ILE A 92 -3.97 -3.37 -10.71
C ILE A 92 -3.10 -2.40 -11.53
N LYS A 93 -2.34 -2.94 -12.49
CA LYS A 93 -1.57 -2.11 -13.43
C LYS A 93 -2.52 -1.48 -14.46
N ARG A 94 -2.34 -0.19 -14.78
CA ARG A 94 -3.09 0.44 -15.90
C ARG A 94 -2.70 -0.35 -17.16
N PRO A 95 -3.65 -0.86 -17.96
CA PRO A 95 -3.30 -1.27 -19.32
C PRO A 95 -2.74 -0.05 -20.03
N ARG A 96 -1.63 -0.22 -20.76
CA ARG A 96 -0.88 0.87 -21.41
C ARG A 96 -1.66 1.61 -22.52
N LEU A 97 -2.93 1.27 -22.78
CA LEU A 97 -3.59 1.58 -24.05
C LEU A 97 -5.06 2.04 -23.95
N VAL A 98 -5.57 2.46 -22.78
CA VAL A 98 -6.95 2.97 -22.72
C VAL A 98 -7.02 4.26 -21.92
N ASP A 99 -6.88 5.38 -22.64
CA ASP A 99 -7.34 6.71 -22.24
C ASP A 99 -8.88 6.79 -22.31
N SER A 100 -9.55 5.93 -21.55
CA SER A 100 -10.97 6.13 -21.34
C SER A 100 -11.33 5.77 -19.92
N ASP A 101 -12.04 6.69 -19.28
CA ASP A 101 -12.81 6.50 -18.04
C ASP A 101 -13.84 5.36 -18.11
N ASN A 102 -13.86 4.59 -19.21
CA ASN A 102 -14.62 3.38 -19.43
C ASN A 102 -13.77 2.12 -19.28
N PHE A 103 -12.93 2.03 -18.22
CA PHE A 103 -12.38 0.73 -17.81
C PHE A 103 -13.52 -0.11 -17.22
N ASP A 104 -14.20 -0.76 -18.16
CA ASP A 104 -15.24 -1.78 -18.09
C ASP A 104 -15.99 -1.91 -16.75
N GLY A 105 -17.18 -1.31 -16.71
CA GLY A 105 -18.10 -1.40 -15.57
C GLY A 105 -18.56 -2.83 -15.25
N GLN A 106 -18.32 -3.85 -16.09
CA GLN A 106 -18.71 -5.22 -15.76
C GLN A 106 -17.67 -5.98 -14.92
N SER A 107 -16.37 -5.80 -15.18
CA SER A 107 -15.33 -6.52 -14.43
C SER A 107 -15.14 -6.01 -13.00
N SER A 108 -15.54 -4.77 -12.69
CA SER A 108 -15.40 -4.22 -11.35
C SER A 108 -16.37 -4.82 -10.34
N TYR A 109 -17.54 -5.34 -10.74
CA TYR A 109 -18.51 -5.89 -9.78
C TYR A 109 -18.07 -7.18 -9.08
N HIS A 110 -17.14 -7.91 -9.68
CA HIS A 110 -16.60 -9.15 -9.11
C HIS A 110 -15.20 -8.97 -8.50
N ASP A 111 -14.65 -7.76 -8.57
CA ASP A 111 -13.38 -7.46 -7.91
C ASP A 111 -13.57 -7.32 -6.40
N VAL A 112 -12.48 -7.58 -5.67
CA VAL A 112 -12.44 -7.57 -4.21
C VAL A 112 -12.96 -6.26 -3.63
N GLY A 113 -13.83 -6.39 -2.63
CA GLY A 113 -14.35 -5.32 -1.81
C GLY A 113 -14.00 -5.49 -0.34
N ASP A 114 -14.73 -4.78 0.51
CA ASP A 114 -14.47 -4.75 1.95
C ASP A 114 -14.58 -6.14 2.60
N GLU A 115 -15.50 -7.00 2.16
CA GLU A 115 -15.65 -8.37 2.71
C GLU A 115 -14.38 -9.21 2.55
N GLY A 116 -13.74 -9.16 1.37
CA GLY A 116 -12.47 -9.84 1.14
C GLY A 116 -11.35 -9.27 1.97
N LEU A 117 -11.31 -7.94 2.13
CA LEU A 117 -10.30 -7.28 2.94
C LEU A 117 -10.48 -7.56 4.44
N ILE A 118 -11.71 -7.63 4.93
CA ILE A 118 -12.06 -8.07 6.29
C ILE A 118 -11.62 -9.53 6.50
N ALA A 119 -11.92 -10.42 5.55
CA ALA A 119 -11.51 -11.82 5.64
C ALA A 119 -9.98 -11.95 5.72
N LEU A 120 -9.26 -11.15 4.92
CA LEU A 120 -7.80 -11.09 4.96
C LEU A 120 -7.27 -10.54 6.28
N ALA A 121 -7.83 -9.44 6.79
CA ALA A 121 -7.45 -8.84 8.07
C ALA A 121 -7.60 -9.82 9.22
N ASN A 122 -8.70 -10.58 9.24
CA ASN A 122 -9.02 -11.53 10.30
C ASN A 122 -8.21 -12.83 10.22
N GLY A 123 -7.90 -13.31 9.00
CA GLY A 123 -7.14 -14.55 8.83
C GLY A 123 -5.62 -14.38 8.87
N CYS A 124 -5.12 -13.16 8.65
CA CYS A 124 -3.67 -12.86 8.58
C CYS A 124 -3.27 -11.78 9.62
N PRO A 125 -3.17 -12.12 10.91
CA PRO A 125 -2.93 -11.14 11.98
C PRO A 125 -1.54 -10.48 11.94
N LYS A 126 -0.60 -11.05 11.15
CA LYS A 126 0.76 -10.54 10.97
C LYS A 126 0.92 -9.58 9.79
N LEU A 127 -0.17 -9.19 9.13
CA LEU A 127 -0.12 -8.22 8.04
C LEU A 127 0.65 -6.97 8.47
N SER A 128 1.62 -6.61 7.66
CA SER A 128 2.48 -5.45 7.83
C SER A 128 2.40 -4.50 6.64
N LYS A 129 2.20 -5.02 5.42
CA LYS A 129 2.10 -4.23 4.19
C LYS A 129 0.94 -4.69 3.33
N VAL A 130 0.01 -3.78 3.03
CA VAL A 130 -1.17 -4.06 2.22
C VAL A 130 -1.26 -3.03 1.09
N SER A 131 -1.31 -3.50 -0.15
CA SER A 131 -1.67 -2.67 -1.31
C SER A 131 -2.94 -3.21 -1.97
N MET A 132 -3.95 -2.35 -2.04
CA MET A 132 -5.22 -2.54 -2.75
C MET A 132 -5.38 -1.51 -3.87
N ARG A 133 -4.27 -0.96 -4.37
CA ARG A 133 -4.29 0.12 -5.36
C ARG A 133 -5.19 -0.23 -6.55
N ARG A 134 -6.13 0.68 -6.86
CA ARG A 134 -7.14 0.59 -7.94
C ARG A 134 -8.23 -0.46 -7.78
N ARG A 135 -8.38 -1.07 -6.60
CA ARG A 135 -9.54 -1.89 -6.27
C ARG A 135 -10.70 -0.97 -5.90
N LYS A 136 -11.62 -0.74 -6.85
CA LYS A 136 -12.68 0.29 -6.75
C LYS A 136 -13.73 -0.02 -5.68
N ASN A 137 -13.89 -1.28 -5.28
CA ASN A 137 -14.86 -1.72 -4.27
C ASN A 137 -14.33 -1.70 -2.84
N ILE A 138 -13.06 -1.28 -2.64
CA ILE A 138 -12.47 -1.13 -1.30
C ILE A 138 -12.85 0.23 -0.73
N GLY A 139 -13.48 0.21 0.44
CA GLY A 139 -13.95 1.37 1.17
C GLY A 139 -13.47 1.38 2.63
N ASN A 140 -14.19 2.12 3.47
CA ASN A 140 -13.76 2.40 4.84
C ASN A 140 -13.84 1.17 5.75
N ALA A 141 -14.81 0.26 5.55
CA ALA A 141 -15.02 -0.87 6.45
C ALA A 141 -13.85 -1.87 6.39
N GLY A 142 -13.30 -2.12 5.20
CA GLY A 142 -12.12 -2.95 5.01
C GLY A 142 -10.87 -2.32 5.64
N VAL A 143 -10.68 -1.01 5.51
CA VAL A 143 -9.56 -0.27 6.13
C VAL A 143 -9.67 -0.31 7.66
N LEU A 144 -10.86 -0.12 8.22
CA LEU A 144 -11.09 -0.19 9.67
C LEU A 144 -10.74 -1.58 10.19
N SER A 145 -11.25 -2.64 9.57
CA SER A 145 -10.97 -4.02 9.98
C SER A 145 -9.49 -4.37 9.93
N LEU A 146 -8.76 -3.89 8.93
CA LEU A 146 -7.30 -4.03 8.87
C LEU A 146 -6.62 -3.47 10.12
N LEU A 147 -6.97 -2.25 10.53
CA LEU A 147 -6.36 -1.58 11.69
C LEU A 147 -6.80 -2.21 13.02
N GLU A 148 -8.00 -2.76 13.07
CA GLU A 148 -8.53 -3.47 14.24
C GLU A 148 -7.88 -4.85 14.43
N SER A 149 -7.64 -5.61 13.36
CA SER A 149 -7.17 -6.99 13.45
C SER A 149 -5.65 -7.13 13.27
N ALA A 150 -5.03 -6.37 12.36
CA ALA A 150 -3.61 -6.49 12.02
C ALA A 150 -2.75 -5.41 12.69
N LYS A 151 -2.30 -5.69 13.92
CA LYS A 151 -1.53 -4.75 14.75
C LYS A 151 -0.10 -4.47 14.27
N CYS A 152 0.40 -5.23 13.28
CA CYS A 152 1.72 -5.07 12.70
C CYS A 152 1.74 -4.18 11.44
N LEU A 153 0.61 -3.59 11.06
CA LEU A 153 0.51 -2.75 9.87
C LEU A 153 1.44 -1.55 9.94
N THR A 154 2.23 -1.37 8.89
CA THR A 154 3.21 -0.29 8.74
C THR A 154 3.09 0.42 7.39
N ASN A 155 2.62 -0.27 6.35
CA ASN A 155 2.43 0.27 5.00
C ASN A 155 1.02 -0.01 4.49
N LEU A 156 0.31 1.05 4.09
CA LEU A 156 -0.99 0.99 3.44
C LEU A 156 -0.95 1.73 2.10
N ASP A 157 -1.39 1.07 1.04
CA ASP A 157 -1.52 1.64 -0.30
C ASP A 157 -2.92 1.39 -0.85
N PHE A 158 -3.74 2.44 -0.80
CA PHE A 158 -5.10 2.47 -1.31
C PHE A 158 -5.24 3.45 -2.47
N GLY A 159 -4.15 3.75 -3.18
CA GLY A 159 -4.20 4.69 -4.29
C GLY A 159 -5.29 4.30 -5.29
N TRP A 160 -6.10 5.28 -5.71
CA TRP A 160 -7.21 5.12 -6.64
C TRP A 160 -8.34 4.19 -6.14
N CYS A 161 -8.46 3.97 -4.83
CA CYS A 161 -9.64 3.36 -4.22
C CYS A 161 -10.70 4.45 -3.99
N SER A 162 -11.67 4.56 -4.90
CA SER A 162 -12.64 5.67 -4.94
C SER A 162 -13.61 5.73 -3.75
N LEU A 163 -13.73 4.66 -2.95
CA LEU A 163 -14.62 4.62 -1.78
C LEU A 163 -13.89 4.89 -0.46
N VAL A 164 -12.56 5.04 -0.48
CA VAL A 164 -11.78 5.42 0.71
C VAL A 164 -11.94 6.92 0.95
N SER A 165 -12.44 7.29 2.13
CA SER A 165 -12.77 8.67 2.49
C SER A 165 -12.14 9.09 3.83
N ASP A 166 -12.49 10.29 4.31
CA ASP A 166 -12.03 10.82 5.59
C ASP A 166 -12.34 9.91 6.80
N GLU A 167 -13.34 9.02 6.71
CA GLU A 167 -13.66 8.03 7.74
C GLU A 167 -12.56 6.96 7.85
N ALA A 168 -12.01 6.48 6.74
CA ALA A 168 -10.83 5.62 6.77
C ALA A 168 -9.62 6.35 7.41
N LEU A 169 -9.48 7.65 7.15
CA LEU A 169 -8.43 8.48 7.74
C LEU A 169 -8.60 8.71 9.24
N GLU A 170 -9.83 8.68 9.76
CA GLU A 170 -10.10 8.70 11.20
C GLU A 170 -9.53 7.45 11.88
N ALA A 171 -9.78 6.28 11.29
CA ALA A 171 -9.25 5.01 11.78
C ALA A 171 -7.71 4.98 11.66
N ILE A 172 -7.16 5.37 10.51
CA ILE A 172 -5.70 5.45 10.30
C ILE A 172 -5.07 6.46 11.26
N GLY A 173 -5.72 7.60 11.48
CA GLY A 173 -5.29 8.65 12.41
C GLY A 173 -5.05 8.13 13.82
N SER A 174 -5.86 7.17 14.25
CA SER A 174 -5.79 6.53 15.57
C SER A 174 -4.71 5.44 15.68
N ALA A 175 -4.11 5.00 14.57
CA ALA A 175 -3.11 3.96 14.55
C ALA A 175 -1.72 4.45 15.00
N ASN A 176 -0.96 3.58 15.68
CA ASN A 176 0.36 3.89 16.26
C ASN A 176 1.53 3.24 15.50
N SER A 177 1.28 2.65 14.33
CA SER A 177 2.27 1.81 13.63
C SER A 177 2.43 2.17 12.16
N ILE A 178 1.52 2.95 11.57
CA ILE A 178 1.56 3.29 10.15
C ILE A 178 2.71 4.26 9.91
N THR A 179 3.60 3.87 9.00
CA THR A 179 4.78 4.65 8.59
C THR A 179 4.68 5.12 7.15
N VAL A 180 3.95 4.39 6.31
CA VAL A 180 3.75 4.72 4.90
C VAL A 180 2.28 4.64 4.56
N LEU A 181 1.74 5.73 4.04
CA LEU A 181 0.36 5.84 3.60
C LEU A 181 0.33 6.41 2.17
N ASN A 182 -0.25 5.64 1.25
CA ASN A 182 -0.49 6.07 -0.12
C ASN A 182 -1.98 6.12 -0.42
N LEU A 183 -2.47 7.32 -0.74
CA LEU A 183 -3.86 7.65 -1.06
C LEU A 183 -3.95 8.39 -2.41
N LEU A 184 -2.94 8.24 -3.28
CA LEU A 184 -2.91 8.81 -4.63
C LEU A 184 -4.26 8.66 -5.33
N GLY A 185 -4.89 9.76 -5.76
CA GLY A 185 -6.14 9.76 -6.52
C GLY A 185 -7.39 9.33 -5.72
N CYS A 186 -7.33 9.32 -4.39
CA CYS A 186 -8.51 9.13 -3.55
C CYS A 186 -9.30 10.44 -3.44
N SER A 187 -10.26 10.64 -4.33
CA SER A 187 -11.01 11.91 -4.49
C SER A 187 -12.00 12.25 -3.36
N LEU A 188 -12.24 11.32 -2.41
CA LEU A 188 -13.08 11.57 -1.24
C LEU A 188 -12.30 12.06 -0.02
N ILE A 189 -10.98 12.21 -0.13
CA ILE A 189 -10.13 12.74 0.94
C ILE A 189 -10.16 14.27 0.94
N THR A 190 -10.42 14.86 2.10
CA THR A 190 -10.49 16.32 2.28
C THR A 190 -9.60 16.79 3.43
N ASP A 191 -9.63 18.10 3.71
CA ASP A 191 -8.96 18.70 4.87
C ASP A 191 -9.37 18.06 6.20
N ARG A 192 -10.61 17.52 6.30
CA ARG A 192 -11.07 16.80 7.50
C ARG A 192 -10.26 15.51 7.72
N GLY A 193 -10.00 14.76 6.66
CA GLY A 193 -9.15 13.58 6.72
C GLY A 193 -7.72 13.91 7.15
N LEU A 194 -7.15 15.00 6.62
CA LEU A 194 -5.82 15.47 7.05
C LEU A 194 -5.82 15.91 8.51
N ALA A 195 -6.91 16.49 9.01
CA ALA A 195 -7.06 16.82 10.42
C ALA A 195 -7.01 15.56 11.30
N TRP A 196 -7.65 14.47 10.89
CA TRP A 196 -7.58 13.20 11.62
C TRP A 196 -6.17 12.63 11.69
N LEU A 197 -5.44 12.63 10.56
CA LEU A 197 -4.03 12.19 10.53
C LEU A 197 -3.14 13.06 11.41
N SER A 198 -3.27 14.39 11.30
CA SER A 198 -2.39 15.36 11.94
C SER A 198 -2.62 15.50 13.45
N ASN A 199 -3.85 15.24 13.92
CA ASN A 199 -4.22 15.34 15.33
C ASN A 199 -4.22 13.99 16.04
N GLY A 200 -4.30 12.90 15.29
CA GLY A 200 -4.27 11.54 15.82
C GLY A 200 -2.86 11.08 16.16
N SER A 201 -2.76 9.85 16.66
CA SER A 201 -1.49 9.22 17.02
C SER A 201 -0.56 8.97 15.83
N SER A 202 -1.13 8.78 14.63
CA SER A 202 -0.37 8.54 13.40
C SER A 202 0.54 9.71 13.00
N SER A 203 0.25 10.93 13.49
CA SER A 203 1.08 12.13 13.31
C SER A 203 2.54 11.93 13.75
N LYS A 204 2.78 11.01 14.69
CA LYS A 204 4.12 10.69 15.23
C LYS A 204 4.82 9.55 14.47
N THR A 205 4.11 8.82 13.62
CA THR A 205 4.61 7.57 13.04
C THR A 205 4.69 7.60 11.52
N ILE A 206 3.79 8.34 10.85
CA ILE A 206 3.80 8.46 9.39
C ILE A 206 5.05 9.22 8.96
N LYS A 207 5.82 8.56 8.09
CA LYS A 207 7.05 9.08 7.47
C LYS A 207 6.86 9.38 5.99
N LYS A 208 6.00 8.64 5.30
CA LYS A 208 5.66 8.87 3.89
C LYS A 208 4.15 9.05 3.75
N LEU A 209 3.74 10.18 3.20
CA LEU A 209 2.36 10.49 2.86
C LEU A 209 2.25 10.86 1.39
N VAL A 210 1.52 10.05 0.61
CA VAL A 210 1.24 10.32 -0.80
C VAL A 210 -0.23 10.65 -0.95
N LEU A 211 -0.51 11.89 -1.35
CA LEU A 211 -1.85 12.47 -1.52
C LEU A 211 -2.05 13.03 -2.93
N ALA A 212 -1.10 12.81 -3.84
CA ALA A 212 -1.20 13.31 -5.21
C ALA A 212 -2.55 12.99 -5.84
N GLU A 213 -3.06 13.90 -6.68
CA GLU A 213 -4.37 13.80 -7.33
C GLU A 213 -5.57 13.78 -6.34
N CYS A 214 -5.39 14.13 -5.06
CA CYS A 214 -6.49 14.42 -4.12
C CYS A 214 -6.89 15.90 -4.22
N ASP A 215 -7.76 16.21 -5.19
CA ASP A 215 -8.20 17.55 -5.61
C ASP A 215 -9.08 18.34 -4.61
N ARG A 216 -9.53 17.69 -3.53
CA ARG A 216 -10.36 18.33 -2.48
C ARG A 216 -9.56 18.85 -1.29
N ILE A 217 -8.24 18.63 -1.28
CA ILE A 217 -7.34 19.16 -0.27
C ILE A 217 -7.05 20.63 -0.56
N THR A 218 -6.99 21.45 0.49
CA THR A 218 -6.71 22.88 0.40
C THR A 218 -5.59 23.28 1.35
N ASP A 219 -5.18 24.55 1.30
CA ASP A 219 -4.25 25.14 2.26
C ASP A 219 -4.64 24.87 3.73
N CYS A 220 -5.94 24.80 4.04
CA CYS A 220 -6.43 24.51 5.39
C CYS A 220 -5.98 23.13 5.88
N GLY A 221 -6.11 22.09 5.05
CA GLY A 221 -5.69 20.74 5.40
C GLY A 221 -4.18 20.58 5.40
N VAL A 222 -3.50 21.14 4.39
CA VAL A 222 -2.04 21.11 4.28
C VAL A 222 -1.37 21.77 5.48
N THR A 223 -1.91 22.88 5.97
CA THR A 223 -1.38 23.59 7.15
C THR A 223 -1.40 22.72 8.41
N LEU A 224 -2.27 21.71 8.51
CA LEU A 224 -2.30 20.81 9.66
C LEU A 224 -1.13 19.83 9.65
N LEU A 225 -0.57 19.51 8.48
CA LEU A 225 0.54 18.58 8.32
C LEU A 225 1.81 19.03 9.04
N GLN A 226 1.94 20.34 9.37
CA GLN A 226 3.03 20.86 10.21
C GLN A 226 3.13 20.16 11.58
N ARG A 227 2.05 19.52 12.05
CA ARG A 227 2.02 18.75 13.31
C ARG A 227 2.71 17.38 13.17
N MET A 228 2.91 16.90 11.94
CA MET A 228 3.51 15.60 11.64
C MET A 228 5.04 15.68 11.66
N SER A 229 5.61 15.88 12.85
CA SER A 229 7.07 16.07 13.05
C SER A 229 7.96 14.94 12.53
N GLY A 230 7.42 13.75 12.28
CA GLY A 230 8.14 12.61 11.70
C GLY A 230 8.03 12.45 10.17
N LEU A 231 7.33 13.36 9.48
CA LEU A 231 7.06 13.25 8.05
C LEU A 231 8.33 13.54 7.22
N GLU A 232 8.84 12.52 6.55
CA GLU A 232 10.07 12.59 5.74
C GLU A 232 9.78 12.73 4.24
N GLU A 233 8.62 12.28 3.77
CA GLU A 233 8.20 12.36 2.37
C GLU A 233 6.75 12.81 2.26
N LEU A 234 6.52 13.87 1.49
CA LEU A 234 5.19 14.37 1.16
C LEU A 234 5.04 14.50 -0.35
N ASN A 235 3.98 13.93 -0.91
CA ASN A 235 3.63 14.12 -2.31
C ASN A 235 2.21 14.69 -2.42
N LEU A 236 2.12 15.92 -2.94
CA LEU A 236 0.89 16.67 -3.20
C LEU A 236 0.73 17.02 -4.69
N ALA A 237 1.42 16.30 -5.57
CA ALA A 237 1.35 16.56 -7.01
C ALA A 237 -0.11 16.54 -7.49
N GLU A 238 -0.48 17.48 -8.35
CA GLU A 238 -1.83 17.54 -8.94
C GLU A 238 -2.99 17.65 -7.92
N CYS A 239 -2.74 18.10 -6.68
CA CYS A 239 -3.81 18.45 -5.72
C CYS A 239 -4.43 19.84 -5.95
N GLY A 240 -4.04 20.55 -7.03
CA GLY A 240 -4.45 21.92 -7.34
C GLY A 240 -5.94 22.07 -7.71
N PRO A 241 -6.47 23.32 -7.82
CA PRO A 241 -5.77 24.60 -7.65
C PRO A 241 -5.87 25.19 -6.23
N LYS A 242 -6.38 24.43 -5.25
CA LYS A 242 -6.71 24.96 -3.91
C LYS A 242 -5.56 24.96 -2.91
N ILE A 243 -4.40 24.46 -3.31
CA ILE A 243 -3.15 24.58 -2.57
C ILE A 243 -2.35 25.71 -3.21
N THR A 244 -2.03 26.71 -2.39
CA THR A 244 -1.33 27.94 -2.78
C THR A 244 -0.05 28.11 -1.95
N ASP A 245 0.62 29.24 -2.10
CA ASP A 245 1.75 29.60 -1.24
C ASP A 245 1.42 29.61 0.27
N ILE A 246 0.16 29.75 0.67
CA ILE A 246 -0.23 29.61 2.09
C ILE A 246 0.08 28.19 2.59
N GLY A 247 -0.37 27.16 1.86
CA GLY A 247 -0.08 25.77 2.17
C GLY A 247 1.39 25.44 1.95
N GLY A 248 2.00 25.97 0.89
CA GLY A 248 3.42 25.78 0.59
C GLY A 248 4.35 26.28 1.70
N VAL A 249 4.11 27.49 2.22
CA VAL A 249 4.85 28.02 3.37
C VAL A 249 4.62 27.20 4.64
N ALA A 250 3.40 26.68 4.84
CA ALA A 250 3.12 25.81 5.99
C ALA A 250 3.85 24.46 5.90
N ILE A 251 4.02 23.90 4.70
CA ILE A 251 4.83 22.69 4.47
C ILE A 251 6.29 22.94 4.86
N ALA A 252 6.82 24.13 4.59
CA ALA A 252 8.19 24.47 4.95
C ALA A 252 8.46 24.45 6.47
N ALA A 253 7.42 24.51 7.31
CA ALA A 253 7.55 24.33 8.75
C ALA A 253 7.82 22.86 9.17
N ILE A 254 7.66 21.88 8.28
CA ILE A 254 7.92 20.46 8.55
C ILE A 254 9.41 20.18 8.38
N GLN A 255 10.17 20.39 9.45
CA GLN A 255 11.65 20.30 9.44
C GLN A 255 12.23 18.91 9.14
N SER A 256 11.41 17.85 9.21
CA SER A 256 11.83 16.47 8.94
C SER A 256 11.73 16.07 7.46
N LEU A 257 11.17 16.91 6.59
CA LEU A 257 10.99 16.62 5.17
C LEU A 257 12.33 16.45 4.44
N LYS A 258 12.46 15.31 3.76
CA LYS A 258 13.61 14.96 2.92
C LYS A 258 13.24 14.93 1.45
N ARG A 259 11.98 14.61 1.12
CA ARG A 259 11.47 14.58 -0.25
C ARG A 259 10.09 15.22 -0.32
N LEU A 260 9.94 16.15 -1.25
CA LEU A 260 8.71 16.90 -1.45
C LEU A 260 8.38 16.93 -2.93
N ASN A 261 7.15 16.57 -3.29
CA ASN A 261 6.64 16.73 -4.65
C ASN A 261 5.44 17.68 -4.63
N LEU A 262 5.60 18.80 -5.33
CA LEU A 262 4.62 19.88 -5.54
C LEU A 262 4.31 20.07 -7.04
N SER A 263 4.69 19.12 -7.90
CA SER A 263 4.44 19.22 -9.35
C SER A 263 2.97 19.47 -9.63
N TRP A 264 2.70 20.38 -10.57
CA TRP A 264 1.34 20.75 -10.99
C TRP A 264 0.48 21.43 -9.92
N LEU A 265 1.09 21.96 -8.85
CA LEU A 265 0.43 22.92 -7.97
C LEU A 265 0.55 24.32 -8.56
N VAL A 266 -0.39 24.65 -9.45
CA VAL A 266 -0.36 25.87 -10.28
C VAL A 266 -0.38 27.21 -9.51
N ASN A 267 -0.74 27.20 -8.22
CA ASN A 267 -0.81 28.39 -7.38
C ASN A 267 0.31 28.42 -6.31
N VAL A 268 1.33 27.57 -6.45
CA VAL A 268 2.56 27.58 -5.64
C VAL A 268 3.66 28.24 -6.45
N SER A 269 4.39 29.18 -5.86
CA SER A 269 5.40 30.00 -6.55
C SER A 269 6.63 30.29 -5.67
N ASP A 270 7.43 31.30 -6.02
CA ASP A 270 8.66 31.69 -5.34
C ASP A 270 8.56 31.83 -3.81
N PRO A 271 7.48 32.37 -3.20
CA PRO A 271 7.38 32.47 -1.74
C PRO A 271 7.49 31.12 -1.04
N THR A 272 6.90 30.06 -1.63
CA THR A 272 7.05 28.70 -1.13
C THR A 272 8.48 28.21 -1.26
N LEU A 273 9.14 28.44 -2.41
CA LEU A 273 10.53 28.01 -2.60
C LEU A 273 11.48 28.70 -1.62
N VAL A 274 11.31 30.00 -1.40
CA VAL A 274 12.08 30.76 -0.41
C VAL A 274 11.86 30.18 0.99
N ALA A 275 10.61 29.95 1.37
CA ALA A 275 10.31 29.36 2.68
C ALA A 275 10.93 27.96 2.85
N LEU A 276 10.88 27.10 1.82
CA LEU A 276 11.51 25.78 1.83
C LEU A 276 13.04 25.88 1.96
N ALA A 277 13.67 26.79 1.21
CA ALA A 277 15.11 27.01 1.27
C ALA A 277 15.58 27.50 2.65
N GLU A 278 14.78 28.34 3.31
CA GLU A 278 15.11 28.88 4.64
C GLU A 278 14.83 27.89 5.78
N ASN A 279 13.79 27.07 5.68
CA ASN A 279 13.26 26.29 6.82
C ASN A 279 13.45 24.77 6.70
N CYS A 280 13.84 24.23 5.54
CA CYS A 280 14.02 22.79 5.33
C CYS A 280 15.48 22.41 4.99
N PRO A 281 16.42 22.45 5.95
CA PRO A 281 17.85 22.23 5.69
C PRO A 281 18.21 20.80 5.27
N VAL A 282 17.32 19.82 5.48
CA VAL A 282 17.52 18.39 5.16
C VAL A 282 16.79 17.94 3.89
N LEU A 283 16.11 18.86 3.21
CA LEU A 283 15.34 18.59 2.00
C LEU A 283 16.31 18.30 0.85
N ALA A 284 16.32 17.06 0.38
CA ALA A 284 17.26 16.60 -0.64
C ALA A 284 16.66 16.66 -2.05
N ASN A 285 15.36 16.39 -2.18
CA ASN A 285 14.67 16.33 -3.46
C ASN A 285 13.38 17.14 -3.40
N VAL A 286 13.28 18.13 -4.28
CA VAL A 286 12.03 18.85 -4.57
C VAL A 286 11.69 18.58 -6.03
N GLU A 287 10.53 17.96 -6.26
CA GLU A 287 9.94 17.82 -7.59
C GLU A 287 8.90 18.93 -7.76
N GLY A 288 9.06 19.73 -8.81
CA GLY A 288 8.19 20.87 -9.12
C GLY A 288 8.31 21.18 -10.60
N ASP A 289 7.56 20.46 -11.43
CA ASP A 289 7.57 20.69 -12.89
C ASP A 289 6.94 22.04 -13.30
N THR A 290 6.42 22.80 -12.32
CA THR A 290 5.71 24.07 -12.50
C THR A 290 6.22 25.22 -11.63
N ILE A 291 7.30 25.05 -10.84
CA ILE A 291 7.84 26.11 -9.95
C ILE A 291 9.12 26.70 -10.55
#